data_AF-A0A8D9BAK2-F1
#
_entry.id   AF-A0A8D9BAK2-F1
#
_cell.length_a   1.000
_cell.length_b   1.000
_cell.length_c   1.000
_cell.angle_alpha   90.00
_cell.angle_beta   90.00
_cell.angle_gamma   90.00
#
_symmetry.space_group_name_H-M   'P 1'
#
loop_
_entity.id
_entity.type
_entity.pdbx_description
1 polymer ?
#
loop_
_entity_poly.entity_id
_entity_poly.type
_entity_poly.pdbx_seq_one_letter_code
_entity_poly.pdbx_strand_id
1 'polypeptide(L)'
;MDSLEKTGFLKFIDVILRVPPLFFIDEIFRIGFGIRIGYGLKDPSHDRLFGLTLYLDHVDANQTEFDMSSGDSYSIVVYSFFKLLLSIWGCVIALCIFMLRTKQLVHVYMFILSLGCIFLSHCFNDGFVQYIIDNIASNIDSKMDFLSHLVLFRTNGLPSIESLVDKTTMFHNFYYNVALQVGLSFLFLNVHLGPYYKMLNTLIPLSFTAPTVLVIFSLPSSIQSHLAVFSALLPLALINYALVSSSFSIIYAIMSACQQARTFVNNFGLSALLEYEWTRLNVPNVLRCFWILRLIEHAITLAIIGLSEAGIPDDGSYHLIVKHLLVTGCETTNITLSLSLHRTCHHSIYHWTI
;
A
#
# COMPACT_ATOMS: atom_id res chain seq x y z
N MET A 1 -15.58 31.36 -15.57
CA MET A 1 -15.62 30.58 -14.31
C MET A 1 -14.67 29.39 -14.34
N ASP A 2 -14.35 28.86 -15.53
CA ASP A 2 -13.55 27.63 -15.71
C ASP A 2 -12.08 27.68 -15.27
N SER A 3 -11.46 28.85 -15.10
CA SER A 3 -10.05 28.95 -14.67
C SER A 3 -9.89 28.83 -13.16
N LEU A 4 -10.84 29.33 -12.37
CA LEU A 4 -10.76 29.33 -10.92
C LEU A 4 -11.00 27.92 -10.34
N GLU A 5 -12.01 27.21 -10.88
CA GLU A 5 -12.32 25.83 -10.49
C GLU A 5 -11.15 24.88 -10.79
N LYS A 6 -10.50 25.03 -11.96
CA LYS A 6 -9.28 24.26 -12.30
C LYS A 6 -8.15 24.49 -11.31
N THR A 7 -7.95 25.73 -10.84
CA THR A 7 -6.90 26.01 -9.83
C THR A 7 -7.21 25.44 -8.45
N GLY A 8 -8.49 25.45 -8.03
CA GLY A 8 -8.91 24.83 -6.77
C GLY A 8 -8.77 23.31 -6.82
N PHE A 9 -9.19 22.70 -7.93
CA PHE A 9 -9.09 21.26 -8.15
C PHE A 9 -7.64 20.76 -8.19
N LEU A 10 -6.73 21.48 -8.87
CA LEU A 10 -5.30 21.12 -8.89
C LEU A 10 -4.66 21.22 -7.50
N LYS A 11 -5.04 22.21 -6.69
CA LYS A 11 -4.60 22.31 -5.30
C LYS A 11 -5.13 21.16 -4.45
N PHE A 12 -6.38 20.75 -4.66
CA PHE A 12 -6.96 19.60 -3.97
C PHE A 12 -6.27 18.29 -4.33
N ILE A 13 -5.98 18.06 -5.61
CA ILE A 13 -5.21 16.89 -6.07
C ILE A 13 -3.81 16.87 -5.45
N ASP A 14 -3.12 18.02 -5.40
CA ASP A 14 -1.80 18.12 -4.75
C ASP A 14 -1.86 17.68 -3.28
N VAL A 15 -2.90 18.13 -2.55
CA VAL A 15 -3.11 17.73 -1.16
C VAL A 15 -3.33 16.22 -1.04
N ILE A 16 -4.23 15.64 -1.84
CA ILE A 16 -4.54 14.20 -1.79
C ILE A 16 -3.31 13.34 -2.12
N LEU A 17 -2.56 13.69 -3.16
CA LEU A 17 -1.40 12.91 -3.60
C LEU A 17 -0.29 12.87 -2.54
N ARG A 18 -0.28 13.77 -1.56
CA ARG A 18 0.72 13.80 -0.47
C ARG A 18 0.28 13.04 0.77
N VAL A 19 -0.95 12.55 0.83
CA VAL A 19 -1.47 11.82 1.98
C VAL A 19 -0.90 10.38 2.09
N PRO A 20 -0.76 9.58 1.01
CA PRO A 20 -0.26 8.21 1.11
C PRO A 20 1.11 8.04 1.79
N PRO A 21 2.12 8.90 1.57
CA PRO A 21 3.40 8.82 2.28
C PRO A 21 3.26 9.06 3.78
N LEU A 22 2.29 9.89 4.21
CA LEU A 22 2.00 10.09 5.63
C LEU A 22 1.37 8.84 6.27
N PHE A 23 0.47 8.15 5.55
CA PHE A 23 -0.05 6.86 6.00
C PHE A 23 1.04 5.80 6.12
N PHE A 24 1.98 5.77 5.18
CA PHE A 24 3.11 4.85 5.25
C PHE A 24 3.99 5.11 6.48
N ILE A 25 4.24 6.38 6.80
CA ILE A 25 4.96 6.78 8.01
C ILE A 25 4.18 6.41 9.28
N ASP A 26 2.87 6.70 9.32
CA ASP A 26 1.97 6.33 10.43
C ASP A 26 2.01 4.82 10.68
N GLU A 27 1.96 4.01 9.61
CA GLU A 27 2.00 2.56 9.71
C GLU A 27 3.36 2.04 10.22
N ILE A 28 4.47 2.63 9.75
CA ILE A 28 5.80 2.28 10.26
C ILE A 28 5.90 2.58 11.76
N PHE A 29 5.36 3.71 12.21
CA PHE A 29 5.33 4.05 13.63
C PHE A 29 4.41 3.11 14.42
N ARG A 30 3.26 2.73 13.86
CA ARG A 30 2.31 1.79 14.47
C ARG A 30 2.90 0.38 14.65
N ILE A 31 3.66 -0.09 13.68
CA ILE A 31 4.40 -1.38 13.75
C ILE A 31 5.54 -1.31 14.79
N GLY A 32 5.90 -0.10 15.26
CA GLY A 32 6.76 0.11 16.42
C GLY A 32 8.21 -0.28 16.17
N PHE A 33 8.86 0.26 15.12
CA PHE A 33 10.30 0.16 14.81
C PHE A 33 10.97 -1.24 14.96
N GLY A 34 10.20 -2.32 15.07
CA GLY A 34 10.72 -3.65 15.43
C GLY A 34 11.10 -3.83 16.91
N ILE A 35 10.73 -2.90 17.79
CA ILE A 35 10.95 -2.99 19.24
C ILE A 35 9.58 -2.93 19.91
N ARG A 36 8.86 -4.06 19.95
CA ARG A 36 7.79 -4.22 20.95
C ARG A 36 8.51 -4.32 22.30
N ILE A 37 8.67 -3.21 22.99
CA ILE A 37 9.10 -3.23 24.39
C ILE A 37 7.96 -3.90 25.14
N GLY A 38 8.14 -5.19 25.45
CA GLY A 38 7.21 -5.99 26.21
C GLY A 38 7.04 -5.43 27.62
N TYR A 39 6.20 -4.41 27.76
CA TYR A 39 5.49 -4.16 29.00
C TYR A 39 4.13 -4.83 28.84
N GLY A 40 3.94 -5.93 29.58
CA GLY A 40 2.77 -6.79 29.51
C GLY A 40 1.46 -6.08 29.85
N LEU A 41 0.87 -5.40 28.87
CA LEU A 41 -0.54 -5.11 28.80
C LEU A 41 -1.11 -5.93 27.65
N LYS A 42 -1.31 -7.21 27.96
CA LYS A 42 -2.20 -8.10 27.23
C LYS A 42 -3.62 -7.58 27.44
N ASP A 43 -4.02 -6.59 26.65
CA ASP A 43 -5.43 -6.28 26.48
C ASP A 43 -5.94 -7.06 25.25
N PRO A 44 -6.73 -8.13 25.45
CA PRO A 44 -7.06 -9.08 24.38
C PRO A 44 -8.16 -8.58 23.42
N SER A 45 -8.45 -7.28 23.39
CA SER A 45 -9.70 -6.80 22.81
C SER A 45 -9.60 -5.98 21.52
N HIS A 46 -8.42 -5.51 21.05
CA HIS A 46 -8.36 -4.54 19.93
C HIS A 46 -7.39 -4.85 18.77
N ASP A 47 -6.77 -6.04 18.71
CA ASP A 47 -5.79 -6.39 17.66
C ASP A 47 -6.40 -7.11 16.44
N ARG A 48 -7.49 -6.56 15.87
CA ARG A 48 -8.12 -7.11 14.66
C ARG A 48 -8.35 -6.07 13.57
N LEU A 49 -7.29 -5.44 13.06
CA LEU A 49 -7.41 -4.78 11.75
C LEU A 49 -6.08 -4.57 10.99
N PHE A 50 -5.44 -5.66 10.58
CA PHE A 50 -4.84 -5.79 9.23
C PHE A 50 -4.31 -7.22 9.08
N GLY A 51 -4.77 -7.96 8.06
CA GLY A 51 -4.43 -9.37 7.83
C GLY A 51 -2.94 -9.67 7.59
N LEU A 52 -2.07 -8.65 7.58
CA LEU A 52 -0.62 -8.83 7.52
C LEU A 52 0.00 -9.06 8.91
N THR A 53 -0.60 -8.52 9.98
CA THR A 53 -0.08 -8.62 11.35
C THR A 53 -0.34 -10.00 11.94
N LEU A 54 -1.46 -10.61 11.59
CA LEU A 54 -1.88 -11.92 12.10
C LEU A 54 -0.95 -13.05 11.62
N TYR A 55 -0.34 -12.93 10.43
CA TYR A 55 0.61 -13.93 9.94
C TYR A 55 1.99 -13.84 10.61
N LEU A 56 2.42 -12.64 11.02
CA LEU A 56 3.65 -12.46 11.80
C LEU A 56 3.43 -12.85 13.27
N ASP A 57 2.26 -12.54 13.83
CA ASP A 57 1.94 -12.85 15.23
C ASP A 57 1.71 -14.36 15.46
N HIS A 58 1.22 -15.09 14.45
CA HIS A 58 1.06 -16.55 14.54
C HIS A 58 2.38 -17.33 14.40
N VAL A 59 3.40 -16.71 13.79
CA VAL A 59 4.77 -17.25 13.79
C VAL A 59 5.43 -17.02 15.15
N ASP A 60 5.15 -15.89 15.81
CA ASP A 60 5.71 -15.53 17.11
C ASP A 60 4.98 -16.19 18.30
N ALA A 61 3.68 -16.48 18.21
CA ALA A 61 2.91 -17.10 19.29
C ALA A 61 3.39 -18.53 19.65
N ASN A 62 4.01 -19.25 18.71
CA ASN A 62 4.61 -20.56 18.97
C ASN A 62 6.04 -20.48 19.56
N GLN A 63 6.60 -19.28 19.78
CA GLN A 63 7.96 -19.10 20.31
C GLN A 63 8.02 -18.33 21.64
N THR A 64 6.91 -18.14 22.35
CA THR A 64 6.88 -17.36 23.61
C THR A 64 7.18 -18.14 24.89
N GLU A 65 8.12 -19.08 24.83
CA GLU A 65 8.96 -19.45 25.98
C GLU A 65 10.43 -19.36 25.53
N PHE A 66 10.94 -18.13 25.43
CA PHE A 66 12.32 -17.89 25.02
C PHE A 66 13.25 -18.11 26.21
N ASP A 67 13.77 -19.33 26.30
CA ASP A 67 14.81 -19.73 27.24
C ASP A 67 16.09 -18.93 26.92
N MET A 68 16.52 -18.07 27.85
CA MET A 68 17.60 -17.08 27.66
C MET A 68 19.02 -17.70 27.63
N SER A 69 19.15 -19.00 27.32
CA SER A 69 20.35 -19.80 27.55
C SER A 69 20.93 -20.53 26.32
N SER A 70 20.30 -20.47 25.14
CA SER A 70 20.83 -21.09 23.91
C SER A 70 21.10 -20.05 22.83
N GLY A 71 21.90 -20.42 21.82
CA GLY A 71 22.50 -19.52 20.81
C GLY A 71 21.56 -18.66 19.96
N ASP A 72 20.27 -18.53 20.29
CA ASP A 72 19.27 -17.80 19.51
C ASP A 72 19.17 -16.30 19.87
N SER A 73 19.94 -15.81 20.86
CA SER A 73 19.92 -14.39 21.22
C SER A 73 20.49 -13.46 20.13
N TYR A 74 21.45 -13.93 19.32
CA TYR A 74 22.04 -13.09 18.27
C TYR A 74 21.11 -12.90 17.08
N SER A 75 20.28 -13.90 16.75
CA SER A 75 19.39 -13.86 15.59
C SER A 75 18.28 -12.83 15.78
N ILE A 76 17.75 -12.71 17.00
CA ILE A 76 16.75 -11.69 17.37
C ILE A 76 17.33 -10.28 17.23
N VAL A 77 18.52 -10.03 17.79
CA VAL A 77 19.16 -8.70 17.74
C VAL A 77 19.43 -8.30 16.28
N VAL A 78 19.91 -9.23 15.46
CA VAL A 78 20.16 -9.00 14.04
C VAL A 78 18.85 -8.73 13.28
N TYR A 79 17.80 -9.50 13.53
CA TYR A 79 16.48 -9.28 12.93
C TYR A 79 15.89 -7.91 13.30
N SER A 80 15.92 -7.54 14.58
CA SER A 80 15.49 -6.22 15.06
C SER A 80 16.30 -5.08 14.44
N PHE A 81 17.62 -5.25 14.29
CA PHE A 81 18.48 -4.27 13.64
C PHE A 81 18.11 -4.07 12.16
N PHE A 82 17.92 -5.15 11.40
CA PHE A 82 17.49 -5.07 10.00
C PHE A 82 16.10 -4.44 9.86
N LYS A 83 15.17 -4.78 10.75
CA LYS A 83 13.82 -4.20 10.78
C LYS A 83 13.84 -2.70 11.06
N LEU A 84 14.68 -2.26 12.01
CA LEU A 84 14.90 -0.84 12.30
C LEU A 84 15.52 -0.13 11.11
N LEU A 85 16.52 -0.72 10.47
CA LEU A 85 17.18 -0.13 9.31
C LEU A 85 16.19 0.04 8.15
N LEU A 86 15.42 -1.01 7.82
CA LEU A 86 14.36 -0.95 6.80
C LEU A 86 13.32 0.12 7.12
N SER A 87 12.92 0.25 8.39
CA SER A 87 11.98 1.26 8.85
C SER A 87 12.54 2.69 8.66
N ILE A 88 13.80 2.94 9.02
CA ILE A 88 14.46 4.24 8.79
C ILE A 88 14.50 4.57 7.29
N TRP A 89 14.90 3.61 6.46
CA TRP A 89 14.91 3.79 5.00
C TRP A 89 13.49 4.08 4.47
N GLY A 90 12.48 3.36 4.96
CA GLY A 90 11.09 3.61 4.61
C GLY A 90 10.63 5.03 4.97
N CYS A 91 10.91 5.49 6.19
CA CYS A 91 10.60 6.85 6.63
C CYS A 91 11.32 7.90 5.79
N VAL A 92 12.61 7.72 5.50
CA VAL A 92 13.39 8.64 4.66
C VAL A 92 12.80 8.71 3.25
N ILE A 93 12.48 7.57 2.63
CA ILE A 93 11.86 7.51 1.31
C ILE A 93 10.50 8.22 1.30
N ALA A 94 9.66 7.96 2.30
CA ALA A 94 8.35 8.59 2.41
C ALA A 94 8.44 10.11 2.61
N LEU A 95 9.39 10.60 3.41
CA LEU A 95 9.66 12.03 3.57
C LEU A 95 10.20 12.66 2.28
N CYS A 96 11.07 11.96 1.55
CA CYS A 96 11.55 12.41 0.25
C CYS A 96 10.40 12.54 -0.76
N ILE A 97 9.52 11.53 -0.84
CA ILE A 97 8.32 11.57 -1.71
C ILE A 97 7.39 12.71 -1.29
N PHE A 98 7.17 12.90 0.02
CA PHE A 98 6.34 14.00 0.52
C PHE A 98 6.89 15.39 0.17
N MET A 99 8.22 15.55 0.14
CA MET A 99 8.90 16.80 -0.21
C MET A 99 8.98 17.06 -1.73
N LEU A 100 8.65 16.08 -2.57
CA LEU A 100 8.72 16.22 -4.02
C LEU A 100 7.70 17.24 -4.55
N ARG A 101 8.03 17.88 -5.68
CA ARG A 101 7.11 18.77 -6.37
C ARG A 101 5.99 17.96 -7.04
N THR A 102 4.77 18.48 -7.07
CA THR A 102 3.56 17.85 -7.67
C THR A 102 3.83 17.14 -8.99
N LYS A 103 4.51 17.82 -9.92
CA LYS A 103 4.84 17.27 -11.24
C LYS A 103 5.65 15.98 -11.11
N GLN A 104 6.71 15.98 -10.30
CA GLN A 104 7.57 14.81 -10.09
C GLN A 104 6.84 13.73 -9.27
N LEU A 105 6.02 14.14 -8.31
CA LEU A 105 5.22 13.24 -7.48
C LEU A 105 4.26 12.40 -8.34
N VAL A 106 3.59 13.01 -9.32
CA VAL A 106 2.74 12.29 -10.28
C VAL A 106 3.54 11.25 -11.08
N HIS A 107 4.78 11.55 -11.48
CA HIS A 107 5.62 10.59 -12.21
C HIS A 107 5.97 9.39 -11.32
N VAL A 108 6.27 9.61 -10.04
CA VAL A 108 6.53 8.54 -9.05
C VAL A 108 5.28 7.66 -8.87
N TYR A 109 4.10 8.25 -8.74
CA TYR A 109 2.87 7.48 -8.61
C TYR A 109 2.50 6.70 -9.87
N MET A 110 2.72 7.30 -11.05
CA MET A 110 2.54 6.56 -12.31
C MET A 110 3.50 5.36 -12.38
N PHE A 111 4.74 5.50 -11.91
CA PHE A 111 5.66 4.38 -11.80
C PHE A 111 5.14 3.29 -10.84
N ILE A 112 4.76 3.65 -9.61
CA ILE A 112 4.23 2.69 -8.62
C ILE A 112 2.98 1.99 -9.16
N LEU A 113 2.07 2.72 -9.79
CA LEU A 113 0.85 2.18 -10.38
C LEU A 113 1.16 1.22 -11.54
N SER A 114 2.13 1.55 -12.40
CA SER A 114 2.56 0.65 -13.47
C SER A 114 3.15 -0.65 -12.95
N LEU A 115 3.96 -0.60 -11.87
CA LEU A 115 4.49 -1.78 -11.19
C LEU A 115 3.36 -2.61 -10.56
N GLY A 116 2.40 -1.93 -9.92
CA GLY A 116 1.20 -2.55 -9.36
C GLY A 116 0.38 -3.30 -10.42
N CYS A 117 0.21 -2.74 -11.61
CA CYS A 117 -0.49 -3.42 -12.71
C CYS A 117 0.21 -4.70 -13.17
N ILE A 118 1.54 -4.71 -13.26
CA ILE A 118 2.30 -5.91 -13.60
C ILE A 118 2.16 -6.97 -12.50
N PHE A 119 2.31 -6.56 -11.24
CA PHE A 119 2.19 -7.47 -10.11
C PHE A 119 0.79 -8.09 -10.02
N LEU A 120 -0.26 -7.27 -10.12
CA LEU A 120 -1.64 -7.74 -10.14
C LEU A 120 -1.90 -8.67 -11.32
N SER A 121 -1.43 -8.32 -12.52
CA SER A 121 -1.55 -9.17 -13.71
C SER A 121 -0.90 -10.54 -13.50
N HIS A 122 0.32 -10.56 -12.94
CA HIS A 122 1.04 -11.79 -12.62
C HIS A 122 0.25 -12.65 -11.61
N CYS A 123 -0.21 -12.05 -10.50
CA CYS A 123 -0.99 -12.77 -9.48
C CYS A 123 -2.29 -13.36 -10.04
N PHE A 124 -3.05 -12.59 -10.82
CA PHE A 124 -4.29 -13.08 -11.43
C PHE A 124 -4.03 -14.15 -12.50
N ASN A 125 -2.98 -14.01 -13.31
CA ASN A 125 -2.62 -15.00 -14.32
C ASN A 125 -2.10 -16.30 -13.70
N ASP A 126 -1.27 -16.22 -12.66
CA ASP A 126 -0.76 -17.40 -11.94
C ASP A 126 -1.91 -18.17 -11.25
N GLY A 127 -2.78 -17.46 -10.52
CA GLY A 127 -3.96 -18.07 -9.91
C GLY A 127 -4.91 -18.71 -10.92
N PHE A 128 -5.08 -18.12 -12.11
CA PHE A 128 -5.89 -18.71 -13.18
C PHE A 128 -5.26 -19.96 -13.80
N VAL A 129 -3.94 -19.96 -14.03
CA VAL A 129 -3.23 -21.13 -14.56
C VAL A 129 -3.36 -22.31 -13.60
N GLN A 130 -3.15 -22.07 -12.30
CA GLN A 130 -3.31 -23.10 -11.25
C GLN A 130 -4.73 -23.66 -11.23
N TYR A 131 -5.75 -22.79 -11.27
CA TYR A 131 -7.15 -23.22 -11.35
C TYR A 131 -7.43 -24.15 -12.53
N ILE A 132 -6.89 -23.86 -13.72
CA ILE A 132 -7.11 -24.71 -14.90
C ILE A 132 -6.38 -26.06 -14.76
N ILE A 133 -5.15 -26.06 -14.24
CA ILE A 133 -4.39 -27.30 -13.99
C ILE A 133 -5.14 -28.21 -13.01
N ASP A 134 -5.64 -27.64 -11.90
CA ASP A 134 -6.35 -28.40 -10.88
C ASP A 134 -7.68 -28.97 -11.39
N ASN A 135 -8.40 -28.24 -12.26
CA ASN A 135 -9.61 -28.76 -12.92
C ASN A 135 -9.33 -29.85 -13.96
N ILE A 136 -8.22 -29.73 -14.71
CA ILE A 136 -7.81 -30.78 -15.66
C ILE A 136 -7.38 -32.04 -14.90
N ALA A 137 -6.69 -31.89 -13.77
CA ALA A 137 -6.26 -32.99 -12.91
C ALA A 137 -7.44 -33.65 -12.16
N SER A 138 -8.39 -32.87 -11.64
CA SER A 138 -9.57 -33.37 -10.90
C SER A 138 -10.70 -33.90 -11.78
N ASN A 139 -10.62 -33.80 -13.10
CA ASN A 139 -11.46 -34.63 -13.99
C ASN A 139 -11.13 -36.14 -13.89
N ILE A 140 -10.14 -36.53 -13.08
CA ILE A 140 -9.87 -37.92 -12.69
C ILE A 140 -10.49 -38.28 -11.32
N ASP A 141 -10.77 -37.33 -10.43
CA ASP A 141 -11.50 -37.64 -9.19
C ASP A 141 -12.28 -36.42 -8.66
N SER A 142 -13.56 -36.67 -8.42
CA SER A 142 -14.61 -35.71 -8.12
C SER A 142 -14.34 -34.76 -6.95
N LYS A 143 -14.88 -33.54 -7.11
CA LYS A 143 -15.23 -32.52 -6.11
C LYS A 143 -14.06 -31.75 -5.50
N MET A 144 -13.93 -30.45 -5.82
CA MET A 144 -13.43 -29.43 -4.88
C MET A 144 -13.79 -28.01 -5.34
N ASP A 145 -14.08 -27.17 -4.33
CA ASP A 145 -14.71 -25.84 -4.38
C ASP A 145 -13.83 -24.72 -4.96
N PHE A 146 -14.27 -24.14 -6.08
CA PHE A 146 -13.65 -23.00 -6.74
C PHE A 146 -13.62 -21.70 -5.91
N LEU A 147 -14.58 -21.50 -5.01
CA LEU A 147 -14.62 -20.32 -4.15
C LEU A 147 -13.58 -20.35 -3.01
N SER A 148 -12.99 -21.52 -2.73
CA SER A 148 -11.94 -21.64 -1.71
C SER A 148 -10.59 -21.06 -2.17
N HIS A 149 -10.33 -21.00 -3.47
CA HIS A 149 -9.03 -20.54 -4.01
C HIS A 149 -9.03 -19.09 -4.51
N LEU A 150 -10.20 -18.52 -4.84
CA LEU A 150 -10.30 -17.13 -5.32
C LEU A 150 -10.38 -16.10 -4.19
N VAL A 151 -10.77 -16.51 -2.98
CA VAL A 151 -10.87 -15.64 -1.79
C VAL A 151 -9.69 -15.83 -0.81
N LEU A 152 -8.78 -16.77 -1.08
CA LEU A 152 -7.61 -17.01 -0.23
C LEU A 152 -6.40 -16.16 -0.67
N PHE A 153 -6.56 -14.84 -0.54
CA PHE A 153 -5.53 -14.09 0.17
C PHE A 153 -5.61 -14.55 1.63
N ARG A 154 -5.12 -15.77 1.87
CA ARG A 154 -4.83 -16.43 3.16
C ARG A 154 -5.53 -15.80 4.38
N THR A 155 -6.75 -16.25 4.71
CA THR A 155 -7.23 -16.60 6.07
C THR A 155 -8.76 -16.81 6.12
N ASN A 156 -9.16 -18.02 6.55
CA ASN A 156 -10.29 -18.37 7.43
C ASN A 156 -11.75 -17.94 7.10
N GLY A 157 -12.58 -18.96 6.77
CA GLY A 157 -13.99 -19.13 7.19
C GLY A 157 -15.05 -18.33 6.42
N LEU A 158 -15.82 -18.94 5.50
CA LEU A 158 -17.08 -19.72 5.66
C LEU A 158 -18.28 -18.88 5.11
N PRO A 159 -19.46 -19.44 4.77
CA PRO A 159 -19.74 -20.22 3.55
C PRO A 159 -21.01 -19.77 2.76
N SER A 160 -21.20 -20.46 1.62
CA SER A 160 -22.47 -20.86 0.97
C SER A 160 -23.43 -19.81 0.38
N ILE A 161 -23.58 -19.84 -0.95
CA ILE A 161 -24.90 -19.84 -1.59
C ILE A 161 -24.93 -20.94 -2.65
N GLU A 162 -26.03 -21.69 -2.60
CA GLU A 162 -26.33 -22.92 -3.29
C GLU A 162 -26.26 -22.84 -4.81
N SER A 163 -25.64 -23.87 -5.34
CA SER A 163 -26.10 -24.61 -6.51
C SER A 163 -25.94 -23.95 -7.88
N LEU A 164 -25.61 -24.87 -8.78
CA LEU A 164 -25.91 -24.86 -10.19
C LEU A 164 -24.80 -24.36 -11.12
N VAL A 165 -24.61 -25.19 -12.14
CA VAL A 165 -23.99 -24.92 -13.44
C VAL A 165 -22.50 -25.29 -13.48
N ASP A 166 -22.14 -26.52 -13.86
CA ASP A 166 -22.12 -27.04 -15.25
C ASP A 166 -21.11 -26.27 -16.13
N LYS A 167 -20.62 -26.86 -17.23
CA LYS A 167 -19.49 -26.39 -18.10
C LYS A 167 -19.41 -24.88 -18.42
N THR A 168 -20.48 -24.13 -18.23
CA THR A 168 -20.62 -22.67 -18.33
C THR A 168 -19.73 -21.87 -17.37
N THR A 169 -19.39 -22.38 -16.18
CA THR A 169 -18.57 -21.66 -15.19
C THR A 169 -17.11 -21.49 -15.64
N MET A 170 -16.54 -22.48 -16.33
CA MET A 170 -15.19 -22.40 -16.88
C MET A 170 -15.08 -21.27 -17.93
N PHE A 171 -16.08 -21.14 -18.82
CA PHE A 171 -16.13 -20.07 -19.81
C PHE A 171 -16.33 -18.70 -19.16
N HIS A 172 -17.11 -18.63 -18.08
CA HIS A 172 -17.33 -17.39 -17.35
C HIS A 172 -16.05 -16.90 -16.66
N ASN A 173 -15.31 -17.80 -16.02
CA ASN A 173 -14.02 -17.52 -15.39
C ASN A 173 -12.96 -17.10 -16.41
N PHE A 174 -12.94 -17.76 -17.57
CA PHE A 174 -12.08 -17.37 -18.69
C PHE A 174 -12.40 -15.95 -19.16
N TYR A 175 -13.68 -15.64 -19.37
CA TYR A 175 -14.13 -14.31 -19.78
C TYR A 175 -13.73 -13.23 -18.75
N TYR A 176 -13.94 -13.48 -17.45
CA TYR A 176 -13.56 -12.54 -16.40
C TYR A 176 -12.07 -12.29 -16.35
N ASN A 177 -11.23 -13.32 -16.43
CA ASN A 177 -9.79 -13.12 -16.41
C ASN A 177 -9.32 -12.36 -17.66
N VAL A 178 -9.85 -12.68 -18.85
CA VAL A 178 -9.53 -11.91 -20.06
C VAL A 178 -9.97 -10.45 -19.92
N ALA A 179 -11.18 -10.18 -19.42
CA ALA A 179 -11.66 -8.82 -19.19
C ALA A 179 -10.78 -8.05 -18.19
N LEU A 180 -10.36 -8.72 -17.10
CA LEU A 180 -9.46 -8.17 -16.09
C LEU A 180 -8.09 -7.83 -16.70
N GLN A 181 -7.46 -8.76 -17.43
CA GLN A 181 -6.16 -8.55 -18.07
C GLN A 181 -6.20 -7.45 -19.14
N VAL A 182 -7.27 -7.36 -19.91
CA VAL A 182 -7.49 -6.24 -20.86
C VAL A 182 -7.63 -4.92 -20.11
N GLY A 183 -8.38 -4.90 -19.01
CA GLY A 183 -8.52 -3.71 -18.15
C GLY A 183 -7.19 -3.26 -17.55
N LEU A 184 -6.40 -4.19 -16.99
CA LEU A 184 -5.06 -3.92 -16.47
C LEU A 184 -4.10 -3.45 -17.56
N SER A 185 -4.16 -4.05 -18.74
CA SER A 185 -3.35 -3.62 -19.88
C SER A 185 -3.71 -2.20 -20.34
N PHE A 186 -5.00 -1.85 -20.38
CA PHE A 186 -5.43 -0.50 -20.74
C PHE A 186 -4.95 0.51 -19.70
N LEU A 187 -5.06 0.17 -18.41
CA LEU A 187 -4.53 0.98 -17.32
C LEU A 187 -3.01 1.18 -17.49
N PHE A 188 -2.26 0.11 -17.72
CA PHE A 188 -0.81 0.16 -17.95
C PHE A 188 -0.44 1.05 -19.15
N LEU A 189 -1.16 0.94 -20.26
CA LEU A 189 -0.94 1.77 -21.45
C LEU A 189 -1.09 3.27 -21.18
N ASN A 190 -1.97 3.66 -20.26
CA ASN A 190 -2.18 5.06 -19.89
C ASN A 190 -1.16 5.58 -18.86
N VAL A 191 -0.51 4.69 -18.13
CA VAL A 191 0.29 5.04 -16.94
C VAL A 191 1.80 4.86 -17.17
N HIS A 192 2.23 3.98 -18.07
CA HIS A 192 3.66 3.75 -18.29
C HIS A 192 4.34 5.00 -18.88
N LEU A 193 5.51 5.36 -18.32
CA LEU A 193 6.33 6.49 -18.78
C LEU A 193 7.33 6.11 -19.89
N GLY A 194 7.11 4.98 -20.56
CA GLY A 194 8.04 4.43 -21.56
C GLY A 194 7.88 5.04 -22.95
N PRO A 195 8.72 4.62 -23.91
CA PRO A 195 8.66 5.12 -25.28
C PRO A 195 7.41 4.62 -26.01
N TYR A 196 6.66 5.56 -26.60
CA TYR A 196 5.46 5.26 -27.36
C TYR A 196 5.79 4.80 -28.79
N TYR A 197 6.02 3.50 -28.96
CA TYR A 197 6.08 2.87 -30.28
C TYR A 197 4.76 2.15 -30.57
N LYS A 198 4.20 2.34 -31.76
CA LYS A 198 2.93 1.71 -32.18
C LYS A 198 2.93 0.19 -31.99
N MET A 199 4.05 -0.46 -32.33
CA MET A 199 4.22 -1.91 -32.16
C MET A 199 4.18 -2.32 -30.68
N LEU A 200 4.82 -1.55 -29.80
CA LEU A 200 4.88 -1.85 -28.37
C LEU A 200 3.51 -1.70 -27.71
N ASN A 201 2.75 -0.67 -28.09
CA ASN A 201 1.39 -0.47 -27.59
C ASN A 201 0.42 -1.60 -27.99
N THR A 202 0.61 -2.18 -29.18
CA THR A 202 -0.16 -3.36 -29.60
C THR A 202 0.29 -4.64 -28.88
N LEU A 203 1.57 -4.74 -28.52
CA LEU A 203 2.14 -5.93 -27.89
C LEU A 203 1.85 -6.02 -26.39
N ILE A 204 1.62 -4.89 -25.70
CA ILE A 204 1.32 -4.87 -24.25
C ILE A 204 0.04 -5.66 -23.91
N PRO A 205 -1.14 -5.40 -24.53
CA PRO A 205 -2.34 -6.20 -24.26
C PRO A 205 -2.15 -7.69 -24.57
N LEU A 206 -1.39 -7.99 -25.61
CA LEU A 206 -1.05 -9.36 -25.95
C LEU A 206 -0.19 -10.01 -24.86
N SER A 207 0.75 -9.27 -24.28
CA SER A 207 1.59 -9.75 -23.18
C SER A 207 0.77 -10.08 -21.93
N PHE A 208 -0.16 -9.20 -21.52
CA PHE A 208 -1.00 -9.41 -20.34
C PHE A 208 -2.00 -10.58 -20.51
N THR A 209 -2.48 -10.80 -21.73
CA THR A 209 -3.41 -11.90 -22.08
C THR A 209 -2.70 -13.18 -22.52
N ALA A 210 -1.38 -13.17 -22.71
CA ALA A 210 -0.64 -14.33 -23.20
C ALA A 210 -0.86 -15.60 -22.36
N PRO A 211 -0.84 -15.59 -21.01
CA PRO A 211 -1.04 -16.80 -20.22
C PRO A 211 -2.43 -17.39 -20.42
N THR A 212 -3.47 -16.56 -20.49
CA THR A 212 -4.85 -17.04 -20.62
C THR A 212 -5.09 -17.70 -21.98
N VAL A 213 -4.52 -17.14 -23.04
CA VAL A 213 -4.59 -17.71 -24.39
C VAL A 213 -3.75 -18.98 -24.51
N LEU A 214 -2.52 -18.99 -23.97
CA LEU A 214 -1.60 -20.12 -24.08
C LEU A 214 -2.05 -21.34 -23.27
N VAL A 215 -2.81 -21.15 -22.18
CA VAL A 215 -3.42 -22.26 -21.43
C VAL A 215 -4.38 -23.10 -22.28
N ILE A 216 -5.07 -22.49 -23.27
CA ILE A 216 -5.96 -23.21 -24.20
C ILE A 216 -5.18 -24.22 -25.05
N PHE A 217 -3.92 -23.92 -25.38
CA PHE A 217 -3.09 -24.76 -26.24
C PHE A 217 -2.53 -26.01 -25.54
N SER A 218 -2.90 -26.28 -24.28
CA SER A 218 -2.55 -27.51 -23.54
C SER A 218 -1.05 -27.82 -23.57
N LEU A 219 -0.22 -26.85 -23.17
CA LEU A 219 1.24 -27.02 -23.09
C LEU A 219 1.64 -28.00 -21.96
N PRO A 220 2.85 -28.60 -22.01
CA PRO A 220 3.39 -29.40 -20.91
C PRO A 220 3.39 -28.63 -19.57
N SER A 221 3.08 -29.31 -18.47
CA SER A 221 2.96 -28.72 -17.12
C SER A 221 4.21 -27.96 -16.66
N SER A 222 5.40 -28.38 -17.11
CA SER A 222 6.67 -27.70 -16.82
C SER A 222 6.75 -26.30 -17.45
N ILE A 223 6.05 -26.03 -18.56
CA ILE A 223 6.04 -24.72 -19.23
C ILE A 223 4.88 -23.85 -18.72
N GLN A 224 3.77 -24.46 -18.30
CA GLN A 224 2.59 -23.75 -17.80
C GLN A 224 2.86 -22.95 -16.52
N SER A 225 3.69 -23.47 -15.61
CA SER A 225 4.07 -22.76 -14.38
C SER A 225 4.87 -21.48 -14.65
N HIS A 226 5.58 -21.39 -15.77
CA HIS A 226 6.39 -20.22 -16.14
C HIS A 226 5.63 -19.23 -17.05
N LEU A 227 4.44 -19.57 -17.52
CA LEU A 227 3.66 -18.77 -18.48
C LEU A 227 3.31 -17.38 -17.93
N ALA A 228 2.91 -17.32 -16.65
CA ALA A 228 2.61 -16.05 -15.97
C ALA A 228 3.84 -15.15 -15.81
N VAL A 229 5.05 -15.73 -15.77
CA VAL A 229 6.31 -14.96 -15.71
C VAL A 229 6.63 -14.37 -17.09
N PHE A 230 6.44 -15.13 -18.16
CA PHE A 230 6.65 -14.63 -19.53
C PHE A 230 5.73 -13.46 -19.89
N SER A 231 4.52 -13.43 -19.35
CA SER A 231 3.57 -12.32 -19.50
C SER A 231 4.05 -11.02 -18.86
N ALA A 232 4.70 -11.12 -17.69
CA ALA A 232 5.22 -9.98 -16.97
C ALA A 232 6.56 -9.46 -17.54
N LEU A 233 7.29 -10.29 -18.29
CA LEU A 233 8.65 -9.99 -18.74
C LEU A 233 8.73 -8.73 -19.63
N LEU A 234 7.85 -8.61 -20.62
CA LEU A 234 7.86 -7.45 -21.53
C LEU A 234 7.47 -6.15 -20.82
N PRO A 235 6.35 -6.08 -20.07
CA PRO A 235 6.02 -4.91 -19.26
C PRO A 235 7.13 -4.54 -18.27
N LEU A 236 7.77 -5.54 -17.65
CA LEU A 236 8.86 -5.32 -16.70
C LEU A 236 10.12 -4.77 -17.37
N ALA A 237 10.48 -5.28 -18.55
CA ALA A 237 11.59 -4.74 -19.34
C ALA A 237 11.35 -3.27 -19.73
N LEU A 238 10.10 -2.92 -20.09
CA LEU A 238 9.70 -1.57 -20.45
C LEU A 238 9.79 -0.62 -19.25
N ILE A 239 9.31 -1.04 -18.07
CA ILE A 239 9.46 -0.27 -16.83
C ILE A 239 10.94 -0.09 -16.48
N ASN A 240 11.75 -1.16 -16.55
CA ASN A 240 13.18 -1.08 -16.23
C ASN A 240 13.91 -0.09 -17.17
N TYR A 241 13.60 -0.13 -18.46
CA TYR A 241 14.12 0.85 -19.41
C TYR A 241 13.71 2.29 -19.06
N ALA A 242 12.43 2.50 -18.73
CA ALA A 242 11.91 3.80 -18.33
C ALA A 242 12.57 4.29 -17.01
N LEU A 243 12.83 3.39 -16.07
CA LEU A 243 13.48 3.70 -14.80
C LEU A 243 14.94 4.08 -15.01
N VAL A 244 15.69 3.29 -15.77
CA VAL A 244 17.11 3.58 -16.04
C VAL A 244 17.24 4.91 -16.77
N SER A 245 16.44 5.15 -17.81
CA SER A 245 16.48 6.43 -18.54
C SER A 245 16.07 7.62 -17.67
N SER A 246 15.09 7.46 -16.79
CA SER A 246 14.65 8.54 -15.88
C SER A 246 15.58 8.75 -14.68
N SER A 247 16.32 7.73 -14.26
CA SER A 247 17.17 7.77 -13.06
C SER A 247 18.24 8.84 -13.13
N PHE A 248 18.87 9.04 -14.29
CA PHE A 248 19.88 10.08 -14.48
C PHE A 248 19.31 11.48 -14.29
N SER A 249 18.10 11.73 -14.81
CA SER A 249 17.40 13.01 -14.65
C SER A 249 17.01 13.26 -13.19
N ILE A 250 16.53 12.22 -12.50
CA ILE A 250 16.16 12.29 -11.09
C ILE A 250 17.38 12.56 -10.21
N ILE A 251 18.51 11.87 -10.42
CA ILE A 251 19.74 12.08 -9.66
C ILE A 251 20.23 13.53 -9.82
N TYR A 252 20.28 14.03 -11.06
CA TYR A 252 20.68 15.42 -11.31
C TYR A 252 19.73 16.42 -10.63
N ALA A 253 18.42 16.18 -10.70
CA ALA A 253 17.42 17.01 -10.04
C ALA A 253 17.62 17.01 -8.51
N ILE A 254 17.85 15.86 -7.89
CA ILE A 254 18.11 15.74 -6.44
C ILE A 254 19.40 16.49 -6.07
N MET A 255 20.49 16.29 -6.81
CA MET A 255 21.76 16.98 -6.53
C MET A 255 21.58 18.52 -6.61
N SER A 256 20.88 19.00 -7.64
CA SER A 256 20.58 20.43 -7.79
C SER A 256 19.71 20.96 -6.65
N ALA A 257 18.71 20.18 -6.21
CA ALA A 257 17.84 20.54 -5.10
C ALA A 257 18.58 20.55 -3.76
N CYS A 258 19.46 19.58 -3.52
CA CYS A 258 20.33 19.55 -2.34
C CYS A 258 21.27 20.76 -2.32
N GLN A 259 21.85 21.13 -3.47
CA GLN A 259 22.71 22.30 -3.57
C GLN A 259 21.93 23.61 -3.31
N GLN A 260 20.71 23.71 -3.84
CA GLN A 260 19.83 24.84 -3.58
C GLN A 260 19.42 24.93 -2.10
N ALA A 261 19.01 23.80 -1.50
CA ALA A 261 18.65 23.73 -0.10
C ALA A 261 19.83 24.11 0.81
N ARG A 262 21.04 23.60 0.52
CA ARG A 262 22.25 23.94 1.27
C ARG A 262 22.56 25.44 1.18
N THR A 263 22.45 26.01 -0.01
CA THR A 263 22.69 27.45 -0.22
C THR A 263 21.65 28.30 0.52
N PHE A 264 20.39 27.86 0.51
CA PHE A 264 19.30 28.53 1.24
C PHE A 264 19.51 28.46 2.76
N VAL A 265 19.86 27.29 3.31
CA VAL A 265 20.15 27.11 4.74
C VAL A 265 21.33 27.97 5.17
N ASN A 266 22.39 28.04 4.36
CA ASN A 266 23.55 28.87 4.68
C ASN A 266 23.23 30.37 4.71
N ASN A 267 22.28 30.84 3.90
CA ASN A 267 21.95 32.27 3.79
C ASN A 267 20.82 32.71 4.73
N PHE A 268 19.80 31.87 4.93
CA PHE A 268 18.56 32.23 5.64
C PHE A 268 18.32 31.40 6.91
N GLY A 269 19.13 30.36 7.15
CA GLY A 269 18.93 29.42 8.25
C GLY A 269 17.91 28.32 7.95
N LEU A 270 17.85 27.33 8.85
CA LEU A 270 16.99 26.15 8.70
C LEU A 270 15.52 26.43 9.01
N SER A 271 15.24 27.38 9.91
CA SER A 271 13.86 27.79 10.25
C SER A 271 13.14 28.42 9.04
N ALA A 272 13.83 29.29 8.31
CA ALA A 272 13.29 29.90 7.10
C ALA A 272 13.01 28.85 6.00
N LEU A 273 13.87 27.83 5.88
CA LEU A 273 13.64 26.74 4.93
C LEU A 273 12.38 25.95 5.31
N LEU A 274 12.22 25.64 6.60
CA LEU A 274 11.08 24.90 7.10
C LEU A 274 9.79 25.70 6.88
N GLU A 275 9.77 27.00 7.18
CA GLU A 275 8.60 27.87 6.94
C GLU A 275 8.25 27.97 5.45
N TYR A 276 9.27 28.11 4.60
CA TYR A 276 9.10 28.11 3.15
C TYR A 276 8.50 26.79 2.64
N GLU A 277 9.01 25.65 3.11
CA GLU A 277 8.51 24.33 2.74
C GLU A 277 7.11 24.06 3.30
N TRP A 278 6.86 24.48 4.53
CA TRP A 278 5.58 24.34 5.22
C TRP A 278 4.45 25.04 4.47
N THR A 279 4.71 26.26 3.99
CA THR A 279 3.78 27.04 3.18
C THR A 279 3.67 26.50 1.75
N ARG A 280 4.77 26.09 1.13
CA ARG A 280 4.79 25.52 -0.23
C ARG A 280 3.97 24.23 -0.32
N LEU A 281 4.08 23.35 0.67
CA LEU A 281 3.44 22.04 0.70
C LEU A 281 1.99 22.09 1.19
N ASN A 282 1.52 23.24 1.69
CA ASN A 282 0.23 23.38 2.37
C ASN A 282 0.04 22.31 3.46
N VAL A 283 1.08 22.07 4.27
CA VAL A 283 1.10 20.99 5.28
C VAL A 283 -0.18 20.95 6.15
N PRO A 284 -0.75 22.09 6.61
CA PRO A 284 -1.99 22.06 7.38
C PRO A 284 -3.18 21.41 6.65
N ASN A 285 -3.30 21.62 5.34
CA ASN A 285 -4.39 21.02 4.55
C ASN A 285 -4.15 19.53 4.33
N VAL A 286 -2.89 19.11 4.14
CA VAL A 286 -2.54 17.69 4.02
C VAL A 286 -2.82 16.96 5.33
N LEU A 287 -2.47 17.55 6.48
CA LEU A 287 -2.77 16.97 7.79
C LEU A 287 -4.28 16.86 8.06
N ARG A 288 -5.07 17.86 7.68
CA ARG A 288 -6.54 17.77 7.76
C ARG A 288 -7.09 16.65 6.89
N CYS A 289 -6.60 16.52 5.65
CA CYS A 289 -7.02 15.46 4.74
C CYS A 289 -6.63 14.08 5.26
N PHE A 290 -5.40 13.93 5.76
CA PHE A 290 -4.93 12.72 6.45
C PHE A 290 -5.84 12.35 7.63
N TRP A 291 -6.16 13.31 8.50
CA TRP A 291 -7.02 13.05 9.65
C TRP A 291 -8.45 12.65 9.27
N ILE A 292 -9.03 13.29 8.25
CA ILE A 292 -10.36 12.92 7.73
C ILE A 292 -10.33 11.50 7.14
N LEU A 293 -9.30 11.16 6.35
CA LEU A 293 -9.17 9.82 5.76
C LEU A 293 -9.00 8.75 6.84
N ARG A 294 -8.23 9.03 7.90
CA ARG A 294 -8.09 8.14 9.06
C ARG A 294 -9.40 7.96 9.83
N LEU A 295 -10.16 9.04 10.01
CA LEU A 295 -11.48 8.98 10.64
C LEU A 295 -12.46 8.13 9.81
N ILE A 296 -12.42 8.27 8.47
CA ILE A 296 -13.22 7.44 7.55
C ILE A 296 -12.82 5.97 7.65
N GLU A 297 -11.52 5.66 7.69
CA GLU A 297 -11.02 4.29 7.85
C GLU A 297 -11.56 3.63 9.14
N HIS A 298 -11.48 4.33 10.28
CA HIS A 298 -12.04 3.85 11.55
C HIS A 298 -13.56 3.75 11.52
N ALA A 299 -14.24 4.65 10.81
CA ALA A 299 -15.69 4.58 10.64
C ALA A 299 -16.12 3.37 9.79
N ILE A 300 -15.39 3.07 8.70
CA ILE A 300 -15.62 1.87 7.88
C ILE A 300 -15.35 0.61 8.70
N THR A 301 -14.28 0.61 9.49
CA THR A 301 -13.93 -0.51 10.36
C THR A 301 -15.03 -0.79 11.38
N LEU A 302 -15.51 0.25 12.05
CA LEU A 302 -16.62 0.17 12.99
C LEU A 302 -17.91 -0.31 12.30
N ALA A 303 -18.16 0.13 11.07
CA ALA A 303 -19.33 -0.31 10.29
C ALA A 303 -19.25 -1.80 9.90
N ILE A 304 -18.06 -2.34 9.65
CA ILE A 304 -17.85 -3.76 9.31
C ILE A 304 -17.93 -4.66 10.55
N ILE A 305 -17.30 -4.27 11.65
CA ILE A 305 -17.27 -5.03 12.90
C ILE A 305 -18.62 -4.98 13.64
N GLY A 306 -19.38 -3.90 13.44
CA GLY A 306 -20.66 -3.68 14.12
C GLY A 306 -20.50 -3.04 15.50
N LEU A 307 -21.53 -2.32 15.94
CA LEU A 307 -21.53 -1.53 17.19
C LEU A 307 -21.41 -2.41 18.45
N SER A 308 -22.02 -3.60 18.42
CA SER A 308 -22.11 -4.52 19.54
C SER A 308 -20.76 -5.16 19.90
N GLU A 309 -19.95 -5.54 18.90
CA GLU A 309 -18.59 -6.05 19.11
C GLU A 309 -17.59 -4.97 19.49
N ALA A 310 -17.84 -3.71 19.10
CA ALA A 310 -17.05 -2.55 19.50
C ALA A 310 -17.35 -2.05 20.92
N GLY A 311 -18.20 -2.74 21.70
CA GLY A 311 -18.53 -2.38 23.08
C GLY A 311 -19.42 -1.13 23.21
N ILE A 312 -20.06 -0.69 22.12
CA ILE A 312 -21.02 0.42 22.13
C ILE A 312 -22.42 -0.17 22.30
N PRO A 313 -23.19 0.22 23.33
CA PRO A 313 -24.58 -0.24 23.47
C PRO A 313 -25.39 0.09 22.21
N ASP A 314 -26.27 -0.81 21.76
CA ASP A 314 -27.12 -0.60 20.56
C ASP A 314 -28.08 0.61 20.71
N ASP A 315 -28.32 1.07 21.94
CA ASP A 315 -29.03 2.32 22.29
C ASP A 315 -28.12 3.58 22.20
N GLY A 316 -26.90 3.40 21.69
CA GLY A 316 -25.82 4.39 21.68
C GLY A 316 -26.17 5.63 20.87
N SER A 317 -26.34 6.75 21.57
CA SER A 317 -26.52 8.06 20.97
C SER A 317 -25.39 8.35 19.97
N TYR A 318 -25.68 8.99 18.83
CA TYR A 318 -24.69 9.39 17.81
C TYR A 318 -23.44 10.08 18.41
N HIS A 319 -23.60 10.76 19.56
CA HIS A 319 -22.52 11.37 20.32
C HIS A 319 -21.47 10.38 20.85
N LEU A 320 -21.85 9.16 21.28
CA LEU A 320 -20.91 8.14 21.74
C LEU A 320 -20.08 7.57 20.59
N ILE A 321 -20.70 7.36 19.44
CA ILE A 321 -20.04 6.90 18.20
C ILE A 321 -19.02 7.95 17.74
N VAL A 322 -19.42 9.22 17.67
CA VAL A 322 -18.52 10.32 17.30
C VAL A 322 -17.38 10.46 18.30
N LYS A 323 -17.65 10.37 19.61
CA LYS A 323 -16.60 10.40 20.64
C LYS A 323 -15.61 9.24 20.47
N HIS A 324 -16.11 8.03 20.24
CA HIS A 324 -15.27 6.85 20.05
C HIS A 324 -14.38 7.00 18.80
N LEU A 325 -14.95 7.45 17.68
CA LEU A 325 -14.20 7.72 16.42
C LEU A 325 -13.16 8.83 16.58
N LEU A 326 -13.48 9.89 17.33
CA LEU A 326 -12.53 10.98 17.58
C LEU A 326 -11.38 10.53 18.47
N VAL A 327 -11.65 9.74 19.53
CA VAL A 327 -10.61 9.26 20.45
C VAL A 327 -9.67 8.29 19.72
N THR A 328 -10.20 7.25 19.07
CA THR A 328 -9.41 6.27 18.32
C THR A 328 -8.65 6.89 17.14
N GLY A 329 -9.25 7.87 16.45
CA GLY A 329 -8.57 8.62 15.40
C GLY A 329 -7.42 9.52 15.90
N CYS A 330 -7.43 9.92 17.18
CA CYS A 330 -6.40 10.79 17.77
C CYS A 330 -5.21 10.02 18.37
N GLU A 331 -5.38 8.76 18.76
CA GLU A 331 -4.30 7.96 19.40
C GLU A 331 -3.07 7.78 18.49
N THR A 332 -3.24 7.62 17.18
CA THR A 332 -2.10 7.51 16.24
C THR A 332 -1.48 8.87 15.93
N THR A 333 -2.30 9.93 15.90
CA THR A 333 -1.79 11.30 15.71
C THR A 333 -0.98 11.81 16.89
N ASN A 334 -1.19 11.30 18.11
CA ASN A 334 -0.35 11.67 19.25
C ASN A 334 1.11 11.27 19.03
N ILE A 335 1.44 10.26 18.23
CA ILE A 335 2.84 9.90 17.95
C ILE A 335 3.45 10.82 16.88
N THR A 336 2.67 11.23 15.87
CA THR A 336 3.13 12.15 14.81
C THR A 336 3.11 13.63 15.22
N LEU A 337 2.22 14.05 16.12
CA LEU A 337 2.15 15.41 16.67
C LEU A 337 2.92 15.60 17.98
N SER A 338 3.14 14.57 18.80
CA SER A 338 4.02 14.72 19.98
C SER A 338 5.46 15.09 19.58
N LEU A 339 5.94 14.65 18.42
CA LEU A 339 7.25 15.06 17.90
C LEU A 339 7.28 16.50 17.36
N SER A 340 6.15 17.05 16.91
CA SER A 340 6.10 18.41 16.31
C SER A 340 5.54 19.49 17.25
N LEU A 341 4.84 19.13 18.33
CA LEU A 341 4.30 20.09 19.29
C LEU A 341 5.01 20.10 20.64
N HIS A 342 5.64 19.02 21.11
CA HIS A 342 6.23 19.06 22.45
C HIS A 342 7.43 20.03 22.58
N ARG A 343 8.18 20.29 21.50
CA ARG A 343 9.29 21.25 21.51
C ARG A 343 8.91 22.68 21.10
N THR A 344 7.82 22.85 20.35
CA THR A 344 7.42 24.16 19.79
C THR A 344 6.31 24.83 20.60
N CYS A 345 5.41 24.06 21.25
CA CYS A 345 4.37 24.63 22.12
C CYS A 345 4.91 25.09 23.48
N HIS A 346 5.97 24.47 24.02
CA HIS A 346 6.57 24.93 25.28
C HIS A 346 7.32 26.27 25.14
N HIS A 347 7.60 26.76 23.92
CA HIS A 347 8.21 28.09 23.74
C HIS A 347 7.20 29.14 23.27
N SER A 348 6.14 28.77 22.54
CA SER A 348 5.17 29.74 22.01
C SER A 348 4.00 30.06 22.95
N ILE A 349 3.70 29.23 23.95
CA ILE A 349 2.58 29.49 24.90
C ILE A 349 2.98 30.48 26.00
N TYR A 350 4.26 30.58 26.37
CA TYR A 350 4.72 31.57 27.35
C TYR A 350 4.83 33.01 26.81
N HIS A 351 4.72 33.22 25.50
CA HIS A 351 4.81 34.57 24.90
C HIS A 351 3.45 35.17 24.50
N TRP A 352 2.34 34.45 24.74
CA TRP A 352 0.96 34.93 24.55
C TRP A 352 0.17 35.03 25.87
N THR A 353 0.84 34.88 27.01
CA THR A 353 0.26 35.08 28.36
C THR A 353 1.11 36.03 29.22
N ILE A 354 1.60 37.12 28.62
CA ILE A 354 1.81 38.43 29.26
C ILE A 354 1.42 39.50 28.26
#